data_AF-A0A1G8EQ98-F1
#
_entry.id   AF-A0A1G8EQ98-F1
#
_cell.length_a   1.000
_cell.length_b   1.000
_cell.length_c   1.000
_cell.angle_alpha   90.00
_cell.angle_beta   90.00
_cell.angle_gamma   90.00
#
_symmetry.space_group_name_H-M   'P 1'
#
loop_
_entity.id
_entity.type
_entity.pdbx_description
1 polymer ?
#
loop_
_entity_poly.entity_id
_entity_poly.type
_entity_poly.pdbx_seq_one_letter_code
_entity_poly.pdbx_strand_id
1 'polypeptide(L)' 'MKKVLIGILCTFVSFILFMLGLMKFLPVFIGGLFMFLSIFFTVLSFSERKRFKGIHS' A
#
# COMPACT_ATOMS: atom_id res chain seq x y z
N MET A 1 -2.72 -2.26 16.06
CA MET A 1 -3.82 -2.31 15.06
C MET A 1 -3.93 -1.03 14.23
N LYS A 2 -3.90 0.19 14.81
CA LYS A 2 -3.99 1.48 14.09
C LYS A 2 -3.14 1.61 12.80
N LYS A 3 -1.85 1.23 12.81
CA LYS A 3 -0.98 1.30 11.61
C LYS A 3 -1.43 0.40 10.43
N VAL A 4 -2.08 -0.74 10.72
CA VAL A 4 -2.62 -1.63 9.67
C VAL A 4 -3.88 -1.03 9.07
N LEU A 5 -4.72 -0.42 9.91
CA LEU A 5 -5.91 0.31 9.46
C LEU A 5 -5.51 1.43 8.49
N ILE A 6 -4.44 2.18 8.80
CA ILE A 6 -3.90 3.25 7.94
C ILE A 6 -3.39 2.68 6.60
N GLY A 7 -2.67 1.55 6.61
CA GLY A 7 -2.20 0.91 5.37
C GLY A 7 -3.35 0.44 4.49
N ILE A 8 -4.39 -0.16 5.09
CA ILE A 8 -5.61 -0.60 4.37
C ILE A 8 -6.33 0.62 3.77
N LEU A 9 -6.50 1.69 4.54
CA LEU A 9 -7.14 2.92 4.07
C LEU A 9 -6.37 3.54 2.89
N CYS A 10 -5.04 3.59 3.00
CA CYS A 10 -4.16 4.11 1.96
C CYS A 10 -4.21 3.26 0.68
N THR A 11 -4.27 1.93 0.82
CA THR A 11 -4.41 0.99 -0.30
C THR A 11 -5.75 1.19 -1.00
N PHE A 12 -6.82 1.39 -0.24
CA PHE A 12 -8.17 1.62 -0.78
C PHE A 12 -8.26 2.95 -1.56
N VAL A 13 -7.70 4.03 -1.01
CA VAL A 13 -7.64 5.33 -1.71
C VAL A 13 -6.81 5.24 -3.00
N SER A 14 -5.67 4.55 -2.95
CA SER A 14 -4.81 4.36 -4.14
C SER A 14 -5.49 3.52 -5.22
N PHE A 15 -6.31 2.54 -4.84
CA PHE A 15 -7.12 1.74 -5.76
C PHE A 15 -8.18 2.59 -6.49
N ILE A 16 -8.86 3.49 -5.78
CA ILE A 16 -9.82 4.43 -6.40
C ILE A 16 -9.08 5.37 -7.38
N LEU A 17 -7.91 5.88 -7.00
CA LEU A 17 -7.09 6.74 -7.85
C LEU A 17 -6.64 6.02 -9.13
N PHE A 18 -6.30 4.73 -9.04
CA PHE A 18 -5.97 3.89 -10.17
C PHE A 18 -7.17 3.66 -11.11
N MET A 19 -8.36 3.44 -10.55
CA MET A 19 -9.61 3.35 -11.33
C MET A 19 -9.92 4.66 -12.06
N LEU A 20 -9.69 5.82 -11.44
CA LEU A 20 -9.77 7.11 -12.14
C LEU A 20 -8.76 7.22 -13.28
N GLY A 21 -7.52 6.73 -13.09
CA GLY A 21 -6.52 6.66 -14.15
C GLY A 21 -6.98 5.79 -15.34
N LEU A 22 -7.64 4.66 -15.07
CA LEU A 22 -8.24 3.81 -16.11
C LEU A 22 -9.36 4.52 -16.90
N MET A 23 -10.09 5.44 -16.26
CA MET A 23 -11.11 6.27 -16.92
C MET A 23 -10.53 7.43 -17.75
N LYS A 24 -9.23 7.41 -18.09
CA LYS A 24 -8.49 8.46 -18.82
C LYS A 24 -8.39 9.82 -18.10
N PHE A 25 -8.81 9.93 -16.83
CA PHE A 25 -8.63 11.16 -16.05
C PHE A 25 -7.17 11.43 -15.69
N LEU A 26 -6.34 10.37 -15.59
CA LEU A 26 -4.91 10.48 -15.33
C LEU A 26 -4.12 9.45 -16.17
N PRO A 27 -2.84 9.69 -16.45
CA PRO A 27 -1.93 8.69 -16.99
C PRO A 27 -1.88 7.47 -16.07
N VAL A 28 -2.24 6.29 -16.61
CA VAL A 28 -2.30 5.02 -15.87
C VAL A 28 -0.99 4.69 -15.15
N PHE A 29 0.16 5.11 -15.70
CA PHE A 29 1.47 4.97 -15.08
C PHE A 29 1.57 5.61 -13.68
N ILE A 30 0.95 6.78 -13.49
CA ILE A 30 0.98 7.51 -12.21
C ILE A 30 0.14 6.76 -11.18
N GLY A 31 -1.05 6.28 -11.59
CA GLY A 31 -1.90 5.46 -10.73
C GLY A 31 -1.23 4.15 -10.31
N GLY A 32 -0.55 3.50 -11.25
CA GLY A 32 0.20 2.25 -10.99
C GLY A 32 1.34 2.45 -10.00
N LEU A 33 2.11 3.53 -10.16
CA LEU A 33 3.17 3.93 -9.20
C LEU A 33 2.60 4.17 -7.80
N PHE A 34 1.50 4.91 -7.70
CA PHE A 34 0.82 5.18 -6.42
C PHE A 34 0.32 3.90 -5.74
N MET A 35 -0.31 3.02 -6.53
CA MET A 35 -0.80 1.73 -6.03
C MET A 35 0.35 0.84 -5.53
N PHE A 36 1.46 0.79 -6.29
CA PHE A 36 2.65 0.04 -5.89
C PHE A 36 3.24 0.57 -4.58
N LEU A 37 3.41 1.90 -4.45
CA LEU A 37 3.89 2.55 -3.22
C LEU A 37 3.00 2.22 -2.02
N SER A 38 1.68 2.26 -2.20
CA SER A 38 0.73 1.98 -1.13
C SER A 38 0.77 0.53 -0.65
N ILE A 39 0.82 -0.42 -1.59
CA ILE A 39 0.96 -1.85 -1.27
C ILE A 39 2.33 -2.11 -0.64
N PHE A 40 3.42 -1.55 -1.19
CA PHE A 40 4.77 -1.69 -0.66
C PHE A 40 4.83 -1.19 0.79
N PHE A 41 4.29 -0.01 1.08
CA PHE A 41 4.27 0.54 2.43
C PHE A 41 3.42 -0.31 3.39
N THR A 42 2.29 -0.84 2.92
CA THR A 42 1.43 -1.75 3.69
C THR A 42 2.14 -3.07 4.01
N VAL A 43 2.79 -3.66 3.01
CA VAL A 43 3.58 -4.89 3.16
C VAL A 43 4.79 -4.64 4.05
N LEU A 44 5.48 -3.50 3.93
CA LEU A 44 6.62 -3.16 4.76
C LEU A 44 6.20 -2.95 6.22
N SER A 45 5.09 -2.25 6.46
CA SER A 45 4.49 -2.10 7.80
C SER A 45 4.01 -3.43 8.40
N PHE A 46 3.58 -4.38 7.57
CA PHE A 46 3.20 -5.72 8.01
C PHE A 46 4.43 -6.62 8.22
N SER A 47 5.44 -6.45 7.37
CA SER A 47 6.73 -7.11 7.44
C SER A 47 7.46 -6.70 8.71
N GLU A 48 7.51 -5.42 9.09
CA GLU A 48 8.11 -5.02 10.39
C GLU A 48 7.42 -5.64 11.60
N ARG A 49 6.10 -5.94 11.53
CA ARG A 49 5.42 -6.68 12.59
C ARG A 49 5.74 -8.18 12.59
N LYS A 50 5.99 -8.76 11.42
CA LYS A 50 6.23 -10.20 11.22
C LYS A 50 7.70 -10.56 11.05
N ARG A 51 8.60 -9.57 10.93
CA ARG A 51 10.05 -9.68 11.00
C ARG A 51 10.36 -9.95 12.47
N PHE A 52 10.10 -11.19 12.87
CA PHE A 52 10.92 -11.96 13.77
C PHE A 52 11.87 -11.05 14.58
N LYS A 53 11.66 -10.76 15.86
CA LYS A 53 11.65 -11.76 16.94
C LYS A 53 12.36 -13.06 16.54
N GLY A 54 13.50 -12.92 15.86
CA GLY A 54 14.56 -13.92 15.87
C GLY A 54 14.99 -14.02 17.32
N ILE A 55 14.33 -14.93 18.02
CA ILE A 55 14.90 -15.87 18.97
C ILE A 55 16.33 -15.49 19.32
N HIS A 56 16.47 -14.87 20.50
CA HIS A 56 17.71 -14.81 21.24
C HIS A 56 18.22 -16.26 21.35
N SER A 57 19.25 -16.59 20.59
CA SER A 57 20.05 -17.80 20.76
C SER A 57 21.35 -17.43 21.46
#